data_AF-A0A5S3YM09-F1
#
_entry.id   AF-A0A5S3YM09-F1
#
_cell.length_a   1.000
_cell.length_b   1.000
_cell.length_c   1.000
_cell.angle_alpha   90.00
_cell.angle_beta   90.00
_cell.angle_gamma   90.00
#
_symmetry.space_group_name_H-M   'P 1'
#
loop_
_entity.id
_entity.type
_entity.pdbx_description
1 polymer ?
#
loop_
_entity_poly.entity_id
_entity_poly.type
_entity_poly.pdbx_seq_one_letter_code
_entity_poly.pdbx_strand_id
1 'polypeptide(L)'
;MQDKVWIFDTTLRDGEQALKASLTEEDKIQLAHTISRLNVDVMEVGFPVSSPADFRAVQRIAAEVKGPAICGLARAVSKDIDACGEALKGAEQ
;
A
#
# COMPACT_ATOMS: atom_id res chain seq x y z
N MET A 1 6.24 2.79 -30.14
CA MET A 1 5.74 2.63 -28.76
C MET A 1 5.69 4.02 -28.16
N GLN A 2 4.59 4.40 -27.52
CA GLN A 2 4.58 5.63 -26.72
C GLN A 2 5.32 5.36 -25.42
N ASP A 3 6.17 6.30 -25.00
CA ASP A 3 6.85 6.23 -23.72
C ASP A 3 5.81 6.45 -22.61
N LYS A 4 5.40 5.36 -21.94
CA LYS A 4 4.48 5.41 -20.80
C LYS A 4 5.28 5.82 -19.55
N VAL A 5 4.90 6.92 -18.93
CA VAL A 5 5.33 7.28 -17.57
C VAL A 5 4.44 6.53 -16.58
N TRP A 6 5.06 5.87 -15.60
CA TRP A 6 4.36 5.18 -14.52
C TRP A 6 4.31 6.08 -13.29
N ILE A 7 3.12 6.22 -12.69
CA ILE A 7 2.92 6.95 -11.45
C ILE A 7 2.93 5.98 -10.29
N PHE A 8 3.93 6.13 -9.42
CA PHE A 8 4.09 5.37 -8.18
C PHE A 8 3.79 6.29 -7.00
N ASP A 9 2.68 6.06 -6.31
CA ASP A 9 2.26 6.85 -5.15
C ASP A 9 2.75 6.22 -3.84
N THR A 10 3.34 7.04 -2.95
CA THR A 10 3.85 6.64 -1.63
C THR A 10 3.13 7.34 -0.47
N THR A 11 1.98 7.96 -0.74
CA THR A 11 1.27 8.79 0.25
C THR A 11 0.93 8.01 1.52
N LEU A 12 0.53 6.74 1.38
CA LEU A 12 0.13 5.88 2.49
C LEU A 12 1.31 5.24 3.26
N ARG A 13 2.55 5.42 2.79
CA ARG A 13 3.75 4.90 3.47
C ARG A 13 4.71 6.03 3.84
N ASP A 14 5.39 6.64 2.88
CA ASP A 14 6.30 7.76 3.15
C ASP A 14 5.54 9.01 3.62
N GLY A 15 4.38 9.28 3.02
CA GLY A 15 3.55 10.43 3.40
C GLY A 15 3.08 10.37 4.85
N GLU A 16 2.59 9.20 5.31
CA GLU A 16 2.24 8.98 6.71
C GLU A 16 3.43 9.21 7.64
N GLN A 17 4.60 8.64 7.33
CA GLN A 17 5.79 8.81 8.17
C GLN A 17 6.21 10.29 8.31
N ALA A 18 5.96 11.12 7.30
CA ALA A 18 6.26 12.55 7.34
C ALA A 18 5.30 13.37 8.24
N LEU A 19 4.05 12.92 8.43
CA LEU A 19 3.01 13.65 9.17
C LEU A 19 3.28 13.72 10.69
N LYS A 20 4.24 12.94 11.22
CA LYS A 20 4.45 12.73 12.67
C LYS A 20 3.16 12.35 13.42
N ALA A 21 2.19 11.81 12.69
CA ALA A 21 0.90 11.31 13.16
C ALA A 21 0.69 9.92 12.55
N SER A 22 -0.08 9.07 13.22
CA SER A 22 -0.43 7.75 12.70
C SER A 22 -1.84 7.81 12.13
N LEU A 23 -2.00 7.35 10.90
CA LEU A 23 -3.31 7.10 10.33
C LEU A 23 -3.89 5.85 10.99
N THR A 24 -5.19 5.86 11.26
CA THR A 24 -5.88 4.64 11.66
C THR A 24 -6.04 3.71 10.45
N GLU A 25 -6.35 2.43 10.70
CA GLU A 25 -6.65 1.46 9.63
C GLU A 25 -7.72 2.01 8.67
N GLU A 26 -8.76 2.65 9.21
CA GLU A 26 -9.87 3.17 8.41
C GLU A 26 -9.50 4.43 7.63
N ASP A 27 -8.67 5.32 8.21
CA ASP A 27 -8.15 6.48 7.49
C ASP A 27 -7.32 6.04 6.27
N LYS A 28 -6.50 4.99 6.44
CA LYS A 28 -5.69 4.43 5.35
C LYS A 28 -6.56 3.90 4.21
N ILE A 29 -7.63 3.19 4.54
CA ILE A 29 -8.55 2.60 3.54
C ILE A 29 -9.31 3.70 2.79
N GLN A 30 -9.84 4.70 3.51
CA GLN A 30 -10.51 5.84 2.88
C GLN A 30 -9.59 6.62 1.95
N LEU A 31 -8.33 6.81 2.36
CA LEU A 31 -7.33 7.48 1.56
C LEU A 31 -6.91 6.62 0.35
N ALA A 32 -6.76 5.31 0.50
CA ALA A 32 -6.47 4.38 -0.59
C ALA A 32 -7.55 4.41 -1.69
N HIS A 33 -8.83 4.40 -1.31
CA HIS A 33 -9.93 4.59 -2.27
C HIS A 33 -9.89 5.97 -2.93
N THR A 34 -9.35 6.98 -2.27
CA THR A 34 -9.23 8.33 -2.83
C THR A 34 -8.09 8.41 -3.84
N ILE A 35 -6.94 7.86 -3.51
CA ILE A 35 -5.78 7.80 -4.40
C ILE A 35 -6.10 6.92 -5.63
N SER A 36 -6.84 5.83 -5.48
CA SER A 36 -7.20 4.98 -6.63
C SER A 36 -8.01 5.71 -7.70
N ARG A 37 -8.86 6.66 -7.30
CA ARG A 37 -9.62 7.53 -8.23
C ARG A 37 -8.75 8.51 -9.01
N LEU A 38 -7.50 8.72 -8.59
CA LEU A 38 -6.52 9.53 -9.32
C LEU A 38 -5.85 8.76 -10.47
N ASN A 39 -6.20 7.48 -10.67
CA ASN A 39 -5.64 6.60 -11.70
C ASN A 39 -4.09 6.53 -11.64
N VAL A 40 -3.53 6.41 -10.44
CA VAL A 40 -2.12 6.05 -10.28
C VAL A 40 -1.90 4.61 -10.76
N ASP A 41 -0.69 4.28 -11.21
CA ASP A 41 -0.41 2.93 -11.70
C ASP A 41 -0.07 1.98 -10.56
N VAL A 42 0.65 2.47 -9.54
CA VAL A 42 1.09 1.69 -8.38
C VAL A 42 0.85 2.50 -7.11
N MET A 43 0.38 1.85 -6.05
CA MET A 43 0.15 2.48 -4.74
C MET A 43 0.91 1.71 -3.66
N GLU A 44 1.88 2.35 -3.01
CA GLU A 44 2.58 1.82 -1.83
C GLU A 44 1.76 2.12 -0.56
N VAL A 45 1.19 1.08 0.05
CA VAL A 45 0.11 1.24 1.05
C VAL A 45 0.54 0.98 2.49
N GLY A 46 1.80 0.65 2.74
CA GLY A 46 2.32 0.49 4.09
C GLY A 46 3.53 -0.43 4.20
N PHE A 47 3.92 -0.75 5.45
CA PHE A 47 5.02 -1.66 5.77
C PHE A 47 4.50 -2.83 6.62
N PRO A 48 4.02 -3.93 6.03
CA PRO A 48 3.24 -4.96 6.74
C PRO A 48 3.91 -5.58 7.97
N VAL A 49 5.24 -5.68 8.00
CA VAL A 49 5.96 -6.27 9.14
C VAL A 49 6.07 -5.30 10.34
N SER A 50 5.79 -4.01 10.14
CA SER A 50 6.01 -2.96 11.14
C SER A 50 5.13 -3.16 12.38
N SER A 51 3.88 -3.54 12.16
CA SER A 51 2.88 -3.74 13.20
C SER A 51 1.70 -4.59 12.69
N PRO A 52 0.94 -5.24 13.58
CA PRO A 52 -0.30 -5.93 13.20
C PRO A 52 -1.36 -5.01 12.56
N ALA A 53 -1.34 -3.71 12.92
CA ALA A 53 -2.25 -2.73 12.34
C ALA A 53 -1.90 -2.44 10.87
N ASP A 54 -0.61 -2.24 10.57
CA ASP A 54 -0.14 -2.08 9.19
C ASP A 54 -0.43 -3.32 8.35
N PHE A 55 -0.18 -4.52 8.89
CA PHE A 55 -0.49 -5.75 8.18
C PHE A 55 -1.96 -5.82 7.77
N ARG A 56 -2.88 -5.55 8.70
CA ARG A 56 -4.33 -5.56 8.41
C ARG A 56 -4.74 -4.46 7.44
N ALA A 57 -4.19 -3.25 7.58
CA ALA A 57 -4.46 -2.16 6.66
C ALA A 57 -4.06 -2.53 5.22
N VAL A 58 -2.83 -3.05 5.02
CA VAL A 58 -2.38 -3.50 3.70
C VAL A 58 -3.26 -4.63 3.17
N GLN A 59 -3.61 -5.60 4.02
CA GLN A 59 -4.46 -6.72 3.62
C GLN A 59 -5.87 -6.28 3.17
N ARG A 60 -6.49 -5.37 3.91
CA ARG A 60 -7.80 -4.81 3.54
C ARG A 60 -7.73 -4.00 2.27
N ILE A 61 -6.73 -3.10 2.16
CA ILE A 61 -6.54 -2.29 0.94
C ILE A 61 -6.32 -3.20 -0.28
N ALA A 62 -5.50 -4.24 -0.16
CA ALA A 62 -5.28 -5.21 -1.24
C ALA A 62 -6.59 -5.88 -1.69
N ALA A 63 -7.46 -6.25 -0.75
CA ALA A 63 -8.73 -6.90 -1.08
C ALA A 63 -9.78 -5.93 -1.67
N GLU A 64 -9.88 -4.72 -1.11
CA GLU A 64 -10.97 -3.77 -1.35
C GLU A 64 -10.69 -2.78 -2.49
N VAL A 65 -9.43 -2.37 -2.70
CA VAL A 65 -9.05 -1.37 -3.71
C VAL A 65 -8.71 -2.04 -5.04
N LYS A 66 -9.26 -1.49 -6.13
CA LYS A 66 -9.09 -1.99 -7.52
C LYS A 66 -8.58 -0.87 -8.42
N GLY A 67 -7.87 -1.23 -9.48
CA GLY A 67 -7.28 -0.29 -10.45
C GLY A 67 -5.75 -0.25 -10.41
N PRO A 68 -5.13 0.38 -9.40
CA PRO A 68 -3.68 0.42 -9.26
C PRO A 68 -3.13 -0.92 -8.76
N ALA A 69 -1.89 -1.25 -9.14
CA ALA A 69 -1.15 -2.33 -8.50
C ALA A 69 -0.85 -1.96 -7.04
N ILE A 70 -1.27 -2.80 -6.11
CA ILE A 70 -1.04 -2.57 -4.67
C ILE A 70 0.35 -3.06 -4.30
N CYS A 71 1.14 -2.20 -3.65
CA CYS A 71 2.52 -2.45 -3.26
C CYS A 71 2.68 -2.29 -1.74
N GLY A 72 3.45 -3.18 -1.12
CA GLY A 72 3.84 -3.08 0.29
C GLY A 72 5.36 -3.01 0.41
N LEU A 73 5.86 -2.20 1.33
CA LEU A 73 7.28 -2.10 1.61
C LEU A 73 7.76 -3.40 2.29
N ALA A 74 8.90 -3.92 1.86
CA ALA A 74 9.65 -4.95 2.58
C ALA A 74 11.14 -4.63 2.52
N ARG A 75 11.85 -4.83 3.64
CA ARG A 75 13.32 -4.85 3.59
C ARG A 75 13.77 -6.19 3.01
N ALA A 76 15.04 -6.28 2.61
CA ALA A 76 15.66 -7.50 2.09
C ALA A 76 15.95 -8.53 3.21
N VAL A 77 14.91 -8.93 3.95
CA VAL A 77 14.93 -9.89 5.05
C VAL A 77 13.73 -10.81 4.89
N SER A 78 13.92 -12.13 5.01
CA SER A 78 12.88 -13.13 4.72
C SER A 78 11.56 -12.85 5.42
N LYS A 79 11.60 -12.53 6.71
CA LYS A 79 10.40 -12.22 7.50
C LYS A 79 9.58 -11.05 6.93
N ASP A 80 10.25 -10.01 6.45
CA ASP A 80 9.61 -8.83 5.89
C ASP A 80 8.97 -9.15 4.53
N ILE A 81 9.68 -9.93 3.71
CA ILE A 81 9.21 -10.41 2.40
C ILE A 81 7.97 -11.30 2.58
N ASP A 82 8.03 -12.26 3.51
CA ASP A 82 6.93 -13.18 3.81
C ASP A 82 5.71 -12.40 4.32
N ALA A 83 5.90 -11.49 5.27
CA ALA A 83 4.81 -10.66 5.80
C ALA A 83 4.17 -9.79 4.69
N CYS A 84 4.97 -9.24 3.79
CA CYS A 84 4.45 -8.45 2.67
C CYS A 84 3.67 -9.32 1.66
N GLY A 85 4.22 -10.47 1.30
CA GLY A 85 3.55 -11.43 0.42
C GLY A 85 2.21 -11.92 0.98
N GLU A 86 2.17 -12.23 2.28
CA GLU A 86 0.94 -12.64 2.97
C GLU A 86 -0.12 -11.52 3.02
N ALA A 87 0.29 -10.29 3.30
CA ALA A 87 -0.62 -9.14 3.32
C ALA A 87 -1.20 -8.84 1.94
N LEU A 88 -0.43 -9.03 0.87
CA LEU A 88 -0.85 -8.70 -0.51
C LEU A 88 -1.64 -9.81 -1.21
N LYS A 89 -1.92 -10.96 -0.57
CA LYS A 89 -2.63 -12.10 -1.20
C LYS A 89 -3.99 -11.76 -1.82
N GLY A 90 -4.66 -10.73 -1.32
CA GLY A 90 -5.97 -10.29 -1.81
C GLY A 90 -5.92 -9.33 -3.02
N ALA A 91 -4.71 -8.87 -3.41
CA ALA A 91 -4.54 -7.90 -4.47
C ALA A 91 -4.89 -8.47 -5.85
N GLU A 92 -5.44 -7.60 -6.70
CA GLU A 92 -5.55 -7.85 -8.15
C GLU A 92 -4.16 -7.72 -8.79
N GLN A 93 -3.88 -8.53 -9.81
CA GLN A 93 -2.61 -8.51 -10.57
C GLN A 93 -2.61 -7.46 -11.68
#